data_AF-A0A8T4DC64-F1
#
_entry.id   AF-A0A8T4DC64-F1
#
_cell.length_a   1.000
_cell.length_b   1.000
_cell.length_c   1.000
_cell.angle_alpha   90.00
_cell.angle_beta   90.00
_cell.angle_gamma   90.00
#
_symmetry.space_group_name_H-M   'P 1'
#
loop_
_entity.id
_entity.type
_entity.pdbx_description
1 polymer ?
#
loop_
_entity_poly.entity_id
_entity_poly.type
_entity_poly.pdbx_seq_one_letter_code
_entity_poly.pdbx_strand_id
1 'polypeptide(L)'
;MSTRSLQTELEVYESASTRASVVLEHPRESGAVVSEEAVVIFPFSLTIADRVISTIMELTPEARESARTKRKKCSLCGNKKVAYEKQSGGFSHLICKDCAIRYIRDADALQRKAWIH
;
A
#
# COMPACT_ATOMS: atom_id res chain seq x y z
N MET A 1 -58.02 -23.49 -16.61
CA MET A 1 -57.18 -22.77 -17.59
C MET A 1 -57.15 -21.31 -17.20
N SER A 2 -56.02 -20.80 -16.72
CA SER A 2 -55.82 -19.38 -16.48
C SER A 2 -54.38 -19.04 -16.83
N THR A 3 -54.24 -17.99 -17.62
CA THR A 3 -53.10 -17.60 -18.42
C THR A 3 -52.17 -16.63 -17.69
N ARG A 4 -50.88 -16.67 -18.07
CA ARG A 4 -49.88 -15.57 -18.08
C ARG A 4 -49.37 -15.08 -16.72
N SER A 5 -48.10 -15.36 -16.43
CA SER A 5 -46.90 -14.58 -16.82
C SER A 5 -46.56 -13.54 -15.75
N LEU A 6 -45.76 -13.96 -14.76
CA LEU A 6 -45.18 -13.08 -13.74
C LEU A 6 -43.83 -12.58 -14.25
N GLN A 7 -43.83 -11.37 -14.81
CA GLN A 7 -42.65 -10.54 -15.05
C GLN A 7 -43.09 -9.07 -15.01
N THR A 8 -42.22 -8.21 -14.46
CA THR A 8 -42.31 -6.72 -14.32
C THR A 8 -43.21 -6.29 -13.15
N GLU A 9 -42.88 -5.38 -12.22
CA GLU A 9 -42.13 -4.10 -12.23
C GLU A 9 -41.54 -3.88 -10.79
N LEU A 10 -40.27 -3.52 -10.60
CA LEU A 10 -39.73 -2.15 -10.43
C LEU A 10 -40.46 -1.27 -9.39
N GLU A 11 -39.66 -0.51 -8.63
CA GLU A 11 -40.05 0.61 -7.73
C GLU A 11 -40.27 0.31 -6.24
N VAL A 12 -39.17 0.29 -5.48
CA VAL A 12 -39.12 0.93 -4.15
C VAL A 12 -37.82 1.73 -4.08
N TYR A 13 -37.83 2.93 -4.67
CA TYR A 13 -36.82 3.97 -4.49
C TYR A 13 -37.54 5.26 -4.10
N GLU A 14 -37.74 5.46 -2.81
CA GLU A 14 -38.16 6.73 -2.22
C GLU A 14 -37.58 6.78 -0.79
N SER A 15 -37.20 7.90 -0.17
CA SER A 15 -36.99 9.30 -0.55
C SER A 15 -36.63 9.98 0.77
N ALA A 16 -35.50 10.69 0.86
CA ALA A 16 -35.31 11.79 1.83
C ALA A 16 -34.09 12.64 1.43
N SER A 17 -34.29 13.42 0.39
CA SER A 17 -33.56 14.65 0.10
C SER A 17 -33.73 15.63 1.26
N THR A 18 -32.63 16.14 1.80
CA THR A 18 -32.65 17.48 2.43
C THR A 18 -31.36 18.20 2.08
N ARG A 19 -31.50 19.18 1.21
CA ARG A 19 -30.46 20.03 0.64
C ARG A 19 -30.48 21.36 1.38
N ALA A 20 -29.37 21.73 2.01
CA ALA A 20 -28.99 23.12 2.30
C ALA A 20 -27.45 23.15 2.29
N SER A 21 -26.82 23.40 1.13
CA SER A 21 -26.39 24.73 0.70
C SER A 21 -25.61 25.47 1.78
N VAL A 22 -24.30 25.24 1.85
CA VAL A 22 -23.35 26.21 2.42
C VAL A 22 -22.38 26.60 1.30
N VAL A 23 -22.75 27.71 0.68
CA VAL A 23 -21.94 28.77 0.07
C VAL A 23 -20.46 28.45 -0.19
N LEU A 24 -20.13 28.39 -1.49
CA LEU A 24 -18.81 28.65 -2.04
C LEU A 24 -18.45 30.12 -1.78
N GLU A 25 -17.51 30.38 -0.87
CA GLU A 25 -16.67 31.57 -0.93
C GLU A 25 -15.21 31.12 -1.03
N HIS A 26 -14.60 31.35 -2.19
CA HIS A 26 -13.15 31.51 -2.25
C HIS A 26 -12.84 32.98 -1.99
N PRO A 27 -11.90 33.26 -1.10
CA PRO A 27 -10.71 33.93 -1.59
C PRO A 27 -9.42 33.23 -1.14
N ARG A 28 -8.46 33.27 -2.07
CA ARG A 28 -7.02 33.05 -1.93
C ARG A 28 -6.51 33.18 -0.49
N GLU A 29 -5.81 32.16 0.02
CA GLU A 29 -4.34 32.14 0.18
C GLU A 29 -3.90 30.87 0.91
N SER A 30 -2.77 30.33 0.43
CA SER A 30 -1.80 29.55 1.22
C SER A 30 -2.17 28.16 1.72
N GLY A 31 -1.77 27.17 0.91
CA GLY A 31 -1.03 26.03 1.44
C GLY A 31 -1.85 24.87 1.94
N ALA A 32 -2.61 24.24 1.04
CA ALA A 32 -2.91 22.82 1.19
C ALA A 32 -1.59 22.04 1.08
N VAL A 33 -0.83 21.96 2.18
CA VAL A 33 0.14 20.89 2.37
C VAL A 33 -0.68 19.65 2.68
N VAL A 34 -1.33 19.10 1.65
CA VAL A 34 -1.64 17.68 1.66
C VAL A 34 -0.27 17.02 1.66
N SER A 35 0.22 16.74 2.87
CA SER A 35 1.43 15.95 3.04
C SER A 35 1.11 14.61 2.38
N GLU A 36 1.59 14.40 1.15
CA GLU A 36 1.61 13.10 0.48
C GLU A 36 2.48 12.18 1.34
N GLU A 37 1.93 11.68 2.44
CA GLU A 37 2.38 10.45 3.04
C GLU A 37 2.04 9.36 2.03
N ALA A 38 2.96 9.15 1.08
CA ALA A 38 2.95 8.02 0.18
C ALA A 38 2.70 6.77 1.02
N VAL A 39 1.47 6.25 0.92
CA VAL A 39 1.05 5.05 1.62
C VAL A 39 1.91 3.92 1.07
N VAL A 40 2.79 3.38 1.91
CA VAL A 40 3.66 2.27 1.50
C VAL A 40 2.82 1.00 1.44
N ILE A 41 2.69 0.44 0.24
CA ILE A 41 1.92 -0.77 -0.02
C ILE A 41 2.87 -1.98 -0.06
N PHE A 42 2.48 -3.07 0.60
CA PHE A 42 3.14 -4.37 0.54
C PHE A 42 2.18 -5.41 -0.08
N PRO A 43 2.66 -6.40 -0.87
CA PRO A 43 4.06 -6.62 -1.24
C PRO A 43 4.60 -5.55 -2.20
N PHE A 44 5.92 -5.39 -2.22
CA PHE A 44 6.62 -4.43 -3.07
C PHE A 44 7.63 -5.15 -3.97
N SER A 45 7.75 -4.71 -5.23
CA SER A 45 8.74 -5.20 -6.18
C SER A 45 9.40 -4.03 -6.90
N LEU A 46 10.73 -3.99 -6.88
CA LEU A 46 11.53 -3.04 -7.64
C LEU A 46 11.97 -3.68 -8.97
N THR A 47 11.55 -3.06 -10.07
CA THR A 47 11.87 -3.48 -11.43
C THR A 47 12.72 -2.42 -12.12
N ILE A 48 13.78 -2.85 -12.82
CA ILE A 48 14.62 -2.00 -13.68
C ILE A 48 14.75 -2.72 -15.03
N ALA A 49 14.44 -2.03 -16.13
CA ALA A 49 14.46 -2.59 -17.50
C ALA A 49 13.76 -3.96 -17.57
N ASP A 50 12.52 -4.02 -17.08
CA ASP A 50 11.66 -5.22 -17.04
C ASP A 50 12.18 -6.41 -16.21
N ARG A 51 13.25 -6.21 -15.42
CA ARG A 51 13.80 -7.24 -14.52
C ARG A 51 13.54 -6.89 -13.07
N VAL A 52 12.96 -7.82 -12.32
CA VAL A 52 12.78 -7.68 -10.86
C VAL A 52 14.14 -7.82 -10.18
N ILE A 53 14.60 -6.74 -9.55
CA ILE A 53 15.90 -6.69 -8.87
C ILE A 53 15.74 -6.97 -7.38
N SER A 54 14.60 -6.56 -6.80
CA SER A 54 14.29 -6.82 -5.39
C SER A 54 12.80 -6.94 -5.14
N THR A 55 12.41 -7.78 -4.20
CA THR A 55 11.05 -7.85 -3.66
C THR A 55 11.06 -7.69 -2.14
N ILE A 56 9.96 -7.21 -1.58
CA ILE A 56 9.70 -7.19 -0.14
C ILE A 56 8.31 -7.75 0.10
N MET A 57 8.24 -8.78 0.93
CA MET A 57 7.02 -9.43 1.35
C MET A 57 6.88 -9.42 2.86
N GLU A 58 5.64 -9.38 3.33
CA GLU A 58 5.34 -9.52 4.74
C GLU A 58 5.54 -10.98 5.17
N LEU A 59 6.19 -11.20 6.30
CA LEU A 59 6.37 -12.56 6.85
C LEU A 59 5.02 -13.12 7.33
N THR A 60 4.79 -14.41 7.13
CA THR A 60 3.65 -15.10 7.73
C THR A 60 3.74 -15.08 9.27
N PRO A 61 2.62 -15.22 10.00
CA PRO A 61 2.64 -15.28 11.46
C PRO A 61 3.62 -16.32 12.01
N GLU A 62 3.70 -17.50 11.38
CA GLU A 62 4.58 -18.60 11.78
C GLU A 62 6.06 -18.23 11.55
N ALA A 63 6.36 -17.60 10.42
CA ALA A 63 7.71 -17.16 10.10
C ALA A 63 8.18 -16.04 11.04
N ARG A 64 7.27 -15.13 11.44
CA ARG A 64 7.54 -14.09 12.45
C ARG A 64 7.84 -14.69 13.81
N GLU A 65 7.03 -15.64 14.26
CA GLU A 65 7.23 -16.28 15.56
C GLU A 65 8.52 -17.11 15.58
N SER A 66 8.83 -17.80 14.48
CA SER A 66 10.10 -18.50 14.30
C SER A 66 11.30 -17.54 14.34
N ALA A 67 11.20 -16.39 13.66
CA ALA A 67 12.23 -15.36 13.69
C ALA A 67 12.45 -14.80 15.12
N ARG A 68 11.35 -14.57 15.86
CA ARG A 68 11.39 -14.13 17.27
C ARG A 68 12.05 -15.16 18.16
N THR A 69 11.64 -16.43 18.06
CA THR A 69 12.18 -17.55 18.85
C THR A 69 13.68 -17.74 18.59
N LYS A 70 14.09 -17.68 17.32
CA LYS A 70 15.50 -17.76 16.91
C LYS A 70 16.29 -16.46 17.14
N ARG A 71 15.69 -15.45 17.79
CA ARG A 71 16.27 -14.13 18.05
C ARG A 71 16.90 -13.49 16.81
N LYS A 72 16.28 -13.71 15.65
CA LYS A 72 16.72 -13.11 14.39
C LYS A 72 16.63 -11.60 14.50
N LYS A 73 17.53 -10.94 13.79
CA LYS A 73 17.65 -9.48 13.75
C LYS A 73 17.47 -9.02 12.31
N CYS A 74 16.99 -7.80 12.16
CA CYS A 74 16.98 -7.08 10.90
C CYS A 74 18.40 -7.04 10.34
N SER A 75 18.60 -7.52 9.12
CA SER A 75 19.91 -7.54 8.46
C SER A 75 20.49 -6.14 8.22
N LEU A 76 19.65 -5.09 8.24
CA LEU A 76 20.06 -3.72 7.93
C LEU A 76 20.37 -2.88 9.18
N CYS A 77 19.63 -3.05 10.27
CA CYS A 77 19.77 -2.21 11.46
C CYS A 77 19.95 -2.97 12.78
N GLY A 78 19.92 -4.32 12.76
CA GLY A 78 20.10 -5.15 13.95
C GLY A 78 18.89 -5.21 14.90
N ASN A 79 17.79 -4.49 14.61
CA ASN A 79 16.56 -4.54 15.42
C ASN A 79 15.93 -5.95 15.41
N LYS A 80 15.41 -6.40 16.55
CA LYS A 80 14.74 -7.72 16.71
C LYS A 80 13.29 -7.74 16.20
N LYS A 81 12.69 -6.59 15.90
CA LYS A 81 11.30 -6.47 15.37
C LYS A 81 11.24 -6.79 13.87
N VAL A 82 11.66 -7.99 13.48
CA VAL A 82 11.63 -8.46 12.10
C VAL A 82 10.20 -8.80 11.68
N ALA A 83 9.77 -8.31 10.52
CA ALA A 83 8.38 -8.40 10.07
C ALA A 83 8.24 -8.68 8.57
N TYR A 84 9.31 -8.49 7.80
CA TYR A 84 9.33 -8.62 6.35
C TYR A 84 10.53 -9.44 5.89
N GLU A 85 10.38 -10.07 4.74
CA GLU A 85 11.46 -10.70 3.97
C GLU A 85 11.74 -9.83 2.75
N LYS A 86 13.01 -9.48 2.54
CA LYS A 86 13.50 -8.85 1.31
C LYS A 86 14.30 -9.87 0.52
N GLN A 87 13.94 -10.07 -0.73
CA GLN A 87 14.71 -10.88 -1.66
C GLN A 87 15.42 -9.99 -2.67
N SER A 88 16.71 -10.21 -2.89
CA SER A 88 17.49 -9.52 -3.93
C SER A 88 18.67 -10.36 -4.37
N GLY A 89 18.88 -10.49 -5.68
CA GLY A 89 19.99 -11.26 -6.24
C GLY A 89 20.04 -12.73 -5.78
N GLY A 90 18.88 -13.34 -5.51
CA GLY A 90 18.77 -14.71 -5.01
C GLY A 90 18.98 -14.89 -3.50
N PHE A 91 19.24 -13.82 -2.76
CA PHE A 91 19.38 -13.86 -1.30
C PHE A 91 18.13 -13.36 -0.60
N SER A 92 17.76 -14.04 0.50
CA SER A 92 16.69 -13.62 1.42
C SER A 92 17.28 -12.95 2.66
N HIS A 93 16.74 -11.78 3.01
CA HIS A 93 17.10 -11.03 4.19
C HIS A 93 15.86 -10.71 5.02
N LEU A 94 15.89 -11.02 6.32
CA LEU A 94 14.85 -10.60 7.23
C LEU A 94 15.07 -9.13 7.63
N ILE A 95 14.05 -8.29 7.48
CA ILE A 95 14.12 -6.86 7.79
C ILE A 95 12.94 -6.41 8.67
N CYS A 96 13.14 -5.30 9.39
CA CYS A 96 12.08 -4.66 10.16
C CYS A 96 11.24 -3.71 9.29
N LYS A 97 10.07 -3.31 9.81
CA LYS A 97 9.14 -2.39 9.13
C LYS A 97 9.79 -1.09 8.68
N ASP A 98 10.55 -0.45 9.56
CA ASP A 98 11.17 0.85 9.27
C ASP A 98 12.19 0.76 8.12
N CYS A 99 12.98 -0.31 8.08
CA CYS A 99 13.93 -0.55 7.00
C CYS A 99 13.24 -0.91 5.68
N ALA A 100 12.12 -1.64 5.73
CA ALA A 100 11.32 -1.94 4.54
C ALA A 100 10.73 -0.65 3.93
N ILE A 101 10.12 0.20 4.75
CA ILE A 101 9.58 1.50 4.33
C ILE A 101 10.68 2.39 3.74
N ARG A 102 11.84 2.49 4.42
CA ARG A 102 12.96 3.29 3.94
C ARG A 102 13.45 2.80 2.57
N TYR A 103 13.59 1.48 2.40
CA TYR A 103 13.99 0.90 1.12
C TYR A 103 13.04 1.28 -0.02
N ILE A 104 11.72 1.22 0.22
CA ILE A 104 10.71 1.57 -0.79
C ILE A 104 10.81 3.05 -1.17
N ARG A 105 10.97 3.94 -0.18
CA ARG A 105 11.13 5.38 -0.43
C ARG A 105 12.41 5.70 -1.21
N ASP A 106 13.53 5.06 -0.86
CA ASP A 106 14.80 5.26 -1.56
C ASP A 106 14.72 4.72 -2.99
N ALA A 107 14.06 3.57 -3.19
CA ALA A 107 13.84 2.97 -4.51
C ALA A 107 12.95 3.85 -5.40
N ASP A 108 11.86 4.39 -4.86
CA ASP A 108 10.97 5.32 -5.56
C ASP A 108 11.70 6.61 -5.96
N ALA A 109 12.53 7.16 -5.06
CA ALA A 109 13.35 8.34 -5.37
C ALA A 109 14.38 8.05 -6.48
N LEU A 110 14.95 6.84 -6.53
CA LEU A 110 15.86 6.43 -7.61
C LEU A 110 15.12 6.25 -8.93
N GLN A 111 13.94 5.63 -8.93
CA GLN A 111 13.13 5.48 -10.14
C GLN A 111 12.75 6.83 -10.73
N ARG A 112 12.29 7.78 -9.91
CA ARG A 112 11.97 9.14 -10.37
C ARG A 112 13.17 9.86 -11.00
N LYS A 113 14.38 9.66 -10.47
CA LYS A 113 15.61 10.23 -11.06
C LYS A 113 16.02 9.55 -12.36
N ALA A 114 15.83 8.23 -12.47
CA ALA A 114 16.19 7.46 -13.65
C ALA A 114 15.31 7.75 -14.87
N TRP A 115 14.08 8.24 -14.67
CA TRP A 115 13.14 8.61 -15.73
C TRP A 115 13.33 10.03 -16.29
N ILE A 116 14.26 10.83 -15.73
CA ILE A 116 14.51 12.22 -16.16
C ILE A 116 15.58 12.31 -17.29
N HIS A 117 16.05 11.19 -17.83
CA HIS A 117 17.04 11.14 -18.92
C HIS A 117 16.58 10.24 -20.07
#